data_AF-A0A952S6R4-F1
#
_entry.id   AF-A0A952S6R4-F1
#
_cell.length_a   1.000
_cell.length_b   1.000
_cell.length_c   1.000
_cell.angle_alpha   90.00
_cell.angle_beta   90.00
_cell.angle_gamma   90.00
#
_symmetry.space_group_name_H-M   'P 1'
#
loop_
_entity.id
_entity.type
_entity.pdbx_description
1 polymer ?
#
loop_
_entity_poly.entity_id
_entity_poly.type
_entity_poly.pdbx_seq_one_letter_code
_entity_poly.pdbx_strand_id
1 'polypeptide(L)'
;MAVNYNGKTVSDEEVKNVLEAISEYFGKDVNVTSGDRGTALSIGAGSKSLHLQNRAADFHVQDYDDATAYLHIKVFASQFFKTGERYEFIWHGPHTNTSGQHLHLGRSGSNANGYVKFLKEGVTSEGSGVYARDAVMQMVWSARSDSA
;
A
#
# COMPACT_ATOMS: atom_id res chain seq x y z
N MET A 1 -3.24 -16.34 10.91
CA MET A 1 -3.20 -15.08 10.16
C MET A 1 -2.86 -15.40 8.71
N ALA A 2 -3.60 -14.82 7.78
CA ALA A 2 -3.39 -14.99 6.35
C ALA A 2 -3.80 -13.74 5.55
N VAL A 3 -3.34 -13.67 4.31
CA VAL A 3 -3.88 -12.73 3.32
C VAL A 3 -5.08 -13.39 2.63
N ASN A 4 -6.27 -12.86 2.92
CA ASN A 4 -7.53 -13.28 2.31
C ASN A 4 -7.77 -12.47 1.04
N TYR A 5 -7.49 -13.07 -0.11
CA TYR A 5 -7.61 -12.39 -1.41
C TYR A 5 -9.06 -12.16 -1.87
N ASN A 6 -10.07 -12.81 -1.25
CA ASN A 6 -11.49 -12.64 -1.56
C ASN A 6 -11.84 -12.72 -3.06
N GLY A 7 -11.18 -13.65 -3.77
CA GLY A 7 -11.36 -13.84 -5.21
C GLY A 7 -10.74 -12.75 -6.09
N LYS A 8 -9.89 -11.86 -5.53
CA LYS A 8 -9.11 -10.86 -6.27
C LYS A 8 -7.75 -11.45 -6.65
N THR A 9 -7.30 -11.12 -7.86
CA THR A 9 -5.94 -11.45 -8.31
C THR A 9 -5.00 -10.32 -7.91
N VAL A 10 -3.84 -10.64 -7.35
CA VAL A 10 -2.72 -9.70 -7.14
C VAL A 10 -1.48 -10.36 -7.71
N SER A 11 -1.01 -9.93 -8.89
CA SER A 11 0.07 -10.61 -9.59
C SER A 11 1.47 -10.15 -9.18
N ASP A 12 1.63 -8.92 -8.67
CA ASP A 12 2.94 -8.42 -8.25
C ASP A 12 3.40 -9.08 -6.95
N GLU A 13 4.50 -9.85 -7.03
CA GLU A 13 5.07 -10.58 -5.89
C GLU A 13 5.48 -9.67 -4.74
N GLU A 14 5.99 -8.47 -5.01
CA GLU A 14 6.40 -7.56 -3.95
C GLU A 14 5.19 -6.94 -3.24
N VAL A 15 4.07 -6.74 -3.96
CA VAL A 15 2.81 -6.36 -3.31
C VAL A 15 2.31 -7.48 -2.39
N LYS A 16 2.33 -8.74 -2.85
CA LYS A 16 1.94 -9.90 -2.03
C LYS A 16 2.82 -10.05 -0.78
N ASN A 17 4.14 -9.97 -0.94
CA ASN A 17 5.09 -10.05 0.16
C ASN A 17 4.83 -8.97 1.24
N VAL A 18 4.50 -7.74 0.83
CA VAL A 18 4.18 -6.66 1.78
C VAL A 18 2.86 -6.95 2.51
N LEU A 19 1.82 -7.45 1.82
CA LEU A 19 0.55 -7.83 2.46
C LEU A 19 0.74 -8.94 3.49
N GLU A 20 1.58 -9.93 3.18
CA GLU A 20 1.94 -11.01 4.10
C GLU A 20 2.69 -10.47 5.32
N ALA A 21 3.70 -9.63 5.13
CA ALA A 21 4.43 -8.98 6.23
C ALA A 21 3.51 -8.13 7.12
N ILE A 22 2.52 -7.44 6.53
CA ILE A 22 1.48 -6.72 7.29
C ILE A 22 0.65 -7.70 8.12
N SER A 23 0.14 -8.78 7.52
CA SER A 23 -0.65 -9.79 8.25
C SER A 23 0.12 -10.40 9.43
N GLU A 24 1.40 -10.72 9.23
CA GLU A 24 2.30 -11.23 10.26
C GLU A 24 2.55 -10.23 11.39
N TYR A 25 2.88 -8.98 11.05
CA TYR A 25 3.15 -7.93 12.04
C TYR A 25 1.94 -7.65 12.94
N PHE A 26 0.74 -7.54 12.36
CA PHE A 26 -0.47 -7.29 13.15
C PHE A 26 -0.97 -8.55 13.87
N GLY A 27 -0.54 -9.75 13.44
CA GLY A 27 -1.11 -11.02 13.90
C GLY A 27 -2.58 -11.17 13.52
N LYS A 28 -2.98 -10.59 12.38
CA LYS A 28 -4.38 -10.47 11.93
C LYS A 28 -4.50 -10.79 10.45
N ASP A 29 -5.69 -11.18 10.01
CA ASP A 29 -5.93 -11.39 8.59
C ASP A 29 -5.96 -10.05 7.85
N VAL A 30 -5.41 -10.07 6.63
CA VAL A 30 -5.47 -8.97 5.68
C VAL A 30 -6.52 -9.31 4.63
N ASN A 31 -7.57 -8.51 4.54
CA ASN A 31 -8.68 -8.75 3.63
C ASN A 31 -8.56 -7.86 2.40
N VAL A 32 -8.19 -8.43 1.26
CA VAL A 32 -8.05 -7.72 -0.02
C VAL A 32 -9.45 -7.47 -0.61
N THR A 33 -9.70 -6.25 -1.04
CA THR A 33 -10.98 -5.80 -1.64
C THR A 33 -10.83 -5.43 -3.11
N SER A 34 -9.62 -5.09 -3.56
CA SER A 34 -9.29 -4.87 -4.97
C SER A 34 -7.86 -5.31 -5.30
N GLY A 35 -7.64 -5.73 -6.54
CA GLY A 35 -6.34 -6.18 -7.06
C GLY A 35 -6.16 -5.78 -8.51
N ASP A 36 -5.63 -6.67 -9.33
CA ASP A 36 -5.37 -6.46 -10.75
C ASP A 36 -6.64 -6.07 -11.53
N ARG A 37 -6.51 -5.08 -12.41
CA ARG A 37 -7.58 -4.63 -13.31
C ARG A 37 -7.23 -4.76 -14.79
N GLY A 38 -5.96 -5.05 -15.11
CA GLY A 38 -5.46 -5.17 -16.47
C GLY A 38 -5.45 -3.84 -17.24
N THR A 39 -4.80 -3.84 -18.41
CA THR A 39 -4.58 -2.63 -19.23
C THR A 39 -5.72 -2.33 -20.21
N ALA A 40 -6.75 -3.18 -20.28
CA ALA A 40 -7.68 -3.23 -21.41
C ALA A 40 -8.73 -2.10 -21.51
N LEU A 41 -8.80 -1.16 -20.56
CA LEU A 41 -9.95 -0.23 -20.47
C LEU A 41 -9.63 1.27 -20.31
N SER A 42 -8.47 1.80 -20.73
CA SER A 42 -8.25 3.27 -20.57
C SER A 42 -7.36 3.93 -21.63
N ILE A 43 -7.95 4.35 -22.75
CA ILE A 43 -7.44 5.48 -23.54
C ILE A 43 -7.97 6.76 -22.86
N GLY A 44 -7.16 7.35 -21.97
CA GLY A 44 -7.52 8.54 -21.18
C GLY A 44 -6.66 8.67 -19.92
N ALA A 45 -6.85 9.75 -19.14
CA ALA A 45 -6.07 10.14 -17.95
C ALA A 45 -5.88 9.06 -16.85
N GLY A 46 -6.51 7.88 -16.99
CA GLY A 46 -6.34 6.68 -16.16
C GLY A 46 -5.03 5.91 -16.34
N SER A 47 -4.12 6.33 -17.22
CA SER A 47 -2.86 5.60 -17.53
C SER A 47 -1.84 5.46 -16.38
N LYS A 48 -2.08 6.07 -15.21
CA LYS A 48 -1.16 6.04 -14.04
C LYS A 48 -1.61 5.14 -12.90
N SER A 49 -2.82 4.55 -12.95
CA SER A 49 -3.29 3.68 -11.87
C SER A 49 -2.42 2.42 -11.78
N LEU A 50 -1.91 2.12 -10.58
CA LEU A 50 -1.10 0.92 -10.35
C LEU A 50 -1.93 -0.37 -10.43
N HIS A 51 -3.25 -0.31 -10.23
CA HIS A 51 -4.15 -1.46 -10.47
C HIS A 51 -4.23 -1.85 -11.95
N LEU A 52 -4.24 -0.88 -12.87
CA LEU A 52 -4.23 -1.14 -14.32
C LEU A 52 -2.88 -1.69 -14.79
N GLN A 53 -1.84 -1.49 -13.98
CA GLN A 53 -0.51 -2.03 -14.20
C GLN A 53 -0.28 -3.35 -13.46
N ASN A 54 -1.31 -3.89 -12.78
CA ASN A 54 -1.26 -5.11 -11.97
C ASN A 54 -0.19 -5.06 -10.86
N ARG A 55 -0.01 -3.88 -10.26
CA ARG A 55 1.00 -3.59 -9.24
C ARG A 55 0.40 -2.95 -7.99
N ALA A 56 -0.86 -3.23 -7.69
CA ALA A 56 -1.51 -2.69 -6.50
C ALA A 56 -2.61 -3.59 -5.93
N ALA A 57 -2.89 -3.38 -4.65
CA ALA A 57 -3.98 -3.98 -3.92
C ALA A 57 -4.63 -2.96 -2.98
N ASP A 58 -5.95 -3.05 -2.84
CA ASP A 58 -6.74 -2.34 -1.84
C ASP A 58 -7.14 -3.35 -0.76
N PHE A 59 -7.03 -3.00 0.52
CA PHE A 59 -7.24 -3.94 1.61
C PHE A 59 -7.64 -3.30 2.95
N HIS A 60 -8.03 -4.15 3.90
CA HIS A 60 -8.22 -3.83 5.32
C HIS A 60 -7.49 -4.84 6.21
N VAL A 61 -7.10 -4.41 7.41
CA VAL A 61 -6.56 -5.30 8.45
C VAL A 61 -7.68 -5.66 9.42
N GLN A 62 -7.91 -6.95 9.66
CA GLN A 62 -8.96 -7.40 10.57
C GLN A 62 -8.78 -6.81 11.97
N ASP A 63 -9.89 -6.35 12.57
CA ASP A 63 -9.98 -5.74 13.91
C ASP A 63 -9.23 -4.41 14.08
N TYR A 64 -8.73 -3.80 13.00
CA TYR A 64 -8.12 -2.48 13.01
C TYR A 64 -8.88 -1.54 12.07
N ASP A 65 -9.08 -0.30 12.50
CA ASP A 65 -9.48 0.75 11.56
C ASP A 65 -8.29 1.15 10.66
N ASP A 66 -8.59 1.63 9.45
CA ASP A 66 -7.55 1.92 8.46
C ASP A 66 -6.60 3.06 8.91
N ALA A 67 -7.07 4.00 9.74
CA ALA A 67 -6.23 5.10 10.23
C ALA A 67 -5.14 4.57 11.17
N THR A 68 -5.52 3.70 12.10
CA THR A 68 -4.61 3.04 13.05
C THR A 68 -3.64 2.12 12.31
N ALA A 69 -4.14 1.28 11.40
CA ALA A 69 -3.30 0.39 10.60
C ALA A 69 -2.30 1.18 9.75
N TYR A 70 -2.73 2.27 9.10
CA TYR A 70 -1.87 3.17 8.35
C TYR A 70 -0.74 3.75 9.21
N LEU A 71 -1.08 4.23 10.41
CA LEU A 71 -0.10 4.84 11.32
C LEU A 71 0.98 3.83 11.72
N HIS A 72 0.59 2.60 12.08
CA HIS A 72 1.53 1.52 12.42
C HIS A 72 2.45 1.20 11.23
N ILE A 73 1.87 0.99 10.04
CA ILE A 73 2.66 0.67 8.83
C ILE A 73 3.62 1.80 8.49
N LYS A 74 3.21 3.06 8.68
CA LYS A 74 4.07 4.22 8.49
C LYS A 74 5.22 4.27 9.49
N VAL A 75 4.93 4.14 10.78
CA VAL A 75 5.95 4.23 11.84
C VAL A 75 6.97 3.10 11.74
N PHE A 76 6.52 1.90 11.34
CA PHE A 76 7.36 0.70 11.23
C PHE A 76 7.65 0.31 9.77
N ALA A 77 7.71 1.29 8.87
CA ALA A 77 7.84 1.07 7.42
C ALA A 77 8.92 0.05 7.02
N SER A 78 10.07 0.04 7.71
CA SER A 78 11.18 -0.88 7.44
C SER A 78 10.87 -2.36 7.73
N GLN A 79 9.78 -2.67 8.43
CA GLN A 79 9.32 -4.05 8.64
C GLN A 79 8.59 -4.61 7.40
N PHE A 80 8.09 -3.73 6.53
CA PHE A 80 7.23 -4.10 5.41
C PHE A 80 7.90 -3.85 4.06
N PHE A 81 8.54 -2.69 3.91
CA PHE A 81 9.04 -2.23 2.62
C PHE A 81 10.54 -2.50 2.46
N LYS A 82 10.92 -3.10 1.33
CA LYS A 82 12.31 -3.44 1.04
C LYS A 82 13.08 -2.27 0.44
N THR A 83 14.37 -2.22 0.74
CA THR A 83 15.34 -1.40 0.00
C THR A 83 15.34 -1.79 -1.48
N GLY A 84 15.53 -0.84 -2.38
CA GLY A 84 15.53 -1.12 -3.82
C GLY A 84 14.17 -0.97 -4.50
N GLU A 85 13.08 -0.91 -3.74
CA GLU A 85 11.71 -0.85 -4.24
C GLU A 85 11.04 0.50 -3.95
N ARG A 86 10.09 0.92 -4.79
CA ARG A 86 9.35 2.18 -4.67
C ARG A 86 7.87 1.90 -4.50
N TYR A 87 7.32 2.25 -3.36
CA TYR A 87 5.90 2.06 -3.04
C TYR A 87 5.13 3.37 -2.90
N GLU A 88 3.84 3.30 -3.17
CA GLU A 88 2.84 4.28 -2.74
C GLU A 88 1.89 3.57 -1.77
N PHE A 89 1.79 4.12 -0.57
CA PHE A 89 0.92 3.61 0.48
C PHE A 89 -0.04 4.70 0.90
N ILE A 90 -1.33 4.50 0.65
CA ILE A 90 -2.35 5.54 0.76
C ILE A 90 -3.42 5.06 1.73
N TRP A 91 -3.83 5.96 2.63
CA TRP A 91 -5.09 5.79 3.33
C TRP A 91 -6.16 6.61 2.62
N HIS A 92 -7.14 5.91 2.05
CA HIS A 92 -8.39 6.49 1.58
C HIS A 92 -9.37 6.55 2.75
N GLY A 93 -9.67 7.76 3.22
CA GLY A 93 -10.54 8.03 4.35
C GLY A 93 -12.04 7.95 4.02
N PRO A 94 -12.92 8.22 5.00
CA PRO A 94 -14.38 8.11 4.83
C PRO A 94 -14.98 8.97 3.72
N HIS A 95 -14.30 10.06 3.35
CA HIS A 95 -14.72 11.02 2.33
C HIS A 95 -13.93 10.85 1.03
N THR A 96 -13.39 9.66 0.77
CA THR A 96 -12.69 9.38 -0.49
C THR A 96 -13.62 9.45 -1.70
N ASN A 97 -13.09 9.88 -2.85
CA ASN A 97 -13.76 9.76 -4.15
C ASN A 97 -13.60 8.37 -4.80
N THR A 98 -12.98 7.42 -4.10
CA THR A 98 -12.84 6.02 -4.53
C THR A 98 -14.04 5.17 -4.08
N SER A 99 -13.95 3.84 -4.19
CA SER A 99 -15.01 2.89 -3.83
C SER A 99 -15.21 2.70 -2.31
N GLY A 100 -15.12 3.77 -1.52
CA GLY A 100 -15.17 3.75 -0.05
C GLY A 100 -13.79 3.71 0.61
N GLN A 101 -13.77 3.87 1.93
CA GLN A 101 -12.56 3.88 2.77
C GLN A 101 -11.77 2.58 2.61
N HIS A 102 -10.44 2.65 2.51
CA HIS A 102 -9.52 1.50 2.50
C HIS A 102 -8.05 1.92 2.60
N LEU A 103 -7.16 0.93 2.75
CA LEU A 103 -5.73 1.09 2.52
C LEU A 103 -5.37 0.66 1.10
N HIS A 104 -4.59 1.48 0.41
CA HIS A 104 -4.04 1.17 -0.90
C HIS A 104 -2.54 0.95 -0.80
N LEU A 105 -2.07 -0.15 -1.37
CA LEU A 105 -0.66 -0.47 -1.54
C LEU A 105 -0.36 -0.63 -3.03
N GLY A 106 0.58 0.17 -3.54
CA GLY A 106 1.02 0.08 -4.92
C GLY A 106 2.53 0.10 -5.06
N ARG A 107 3.08 -0.73 -5.96
CA ARG A 107 4.50 -0.71 -6.34
C ARG A 107 4.69 0.13 -7.60
N SER A 108 5.30 1.29 -7.43
CA SER A 108 5.58 2.24 -8.52
C SER A 108 6.83 1.90 -9.34
N GLY A 109 7.73 1.06 -8.84
CA GLY A 109 8.91 0.58 -9.56
C GLY A 109 10.07 0.23 -8.63
N SER A 110 11.28 0.07 -9.17
CA SER A 110 12.50 -0.26 -8.43
C SER A 110 13.66 0.69 -8.79
N ASN A 111 14.55 0.96 -7.82
CA ASN A 111 15.81 1.70 -8.02
C ASN A 111 16.72 1.57 -6.78
N ALA A 112 18.00 1.91 -6.92
CA ALA A 112 18.98 1.86 -5.82
C ALA A 112 18.55 2.59 -4.53
N ASN A 113 17.79 3.69 -4.63
CA ASN A 113 17.36 4.51 -3.49
C ASN A 113 15.89 4.27 -3.15
N GLY A 114 15.45 3.00 -3.05
CA GLY A 114 14.05 2.63 -2.76
C GLY A 114 13.35 3.51 -1.71
N TYR A 115 12.04 3.70 -1.84
CA TYR A 115 11.27 4.55 -0.92
C TYR A 115 9.83 4.05 -0.79
N VAL A 116 9.14 4.53 0.25
CA VAL A 116 7.67 4.50 0.31
C VAL A 116 7.15 5.93 0.46
N LYS A 117 6.18 6.29 -0.39
CA LYS A 117 5.39 7.52 -0.24
C LYS A 117 4.14 7.19 0.55
N PHE A 118 4.00 7.85 1.70
CA PHE A 118 2.82 7.79 2.53
C PHE A 118 1.90 8.96 2.16
N LEU A 119 0.70 8.64 1.70
CA LEU A 119 -0.31 9.61 1.28
C LEU A 119 -1.61 9.40 2.07
N LYS A 120 -2.44 10.43 2.11
CA LYS A 120 -3.81 10.39 2.63
C LYS A 120 -4.74 11.09 1.65
N GLU A 121 -5.94 10.58 1.49
CA GLU A 121 -6.99 11.22 0.69
C GLU A 121 -8.33 11.00 1.41
N GLY A 122 -9.26 11.96 1.32
CA GLY A 122 -10.61 11.78 1.88
C GLY A 122 -10.69 11.62 3.41
N VAL A 123 -9.67 12.03 4.18
CA VAL A 123 -9.69 11.96 5.65
C VAL A 123 -10.68 12.96 6.25
N THR A 124 -10.82 14.12 5.61
CA THR A 124 -11.89 15.10 5.88
C THR A 124 -12.68 15.33 4.60
N SER A 125 -13.87 15.91 4.70
CA SER A 125 -14.72 16.27 3.56
C SER A 125 -13.99 17.16 2.54
N GLU A 126 -13.15 18.09 3.01
CA GLU A 126 -12.39 19.01 2.17
C GLU A 126 -11.24 18.31 1.43
N GLY A 127 -10.81 17.15 1.92
CA GLY A 127 -9.76 16.32 1.33
C GLY A 127 -10.25 15.32 0.28
N SER A 128 -11.55 15.31 -0.05
CA SER A 128 -12.14 14.41 -1.05
C SER A 128 -11.48 14.60 -2.42
N GLY A 129 -10.87 13.54 -2.97
CA GLY A 129 -10.14 13.58 -4.24
C GLY A 129 -8.79 14.30 -4.21
N VAL A 130 -8.34 14.76 -3.03
CA VAL A 130 -7.07 15.46 -2.85
C VAL A 130 -6.10 14.59 -2.07
N TYR A 131 -4.97 14.25 -2.70
CA TYR A 131 -3.93 13.43 -2.10
C TYR A 131 -2.93 14.31 -1.34
N ALA A 132 -3.04 14.33 -0.02
CA ALA A 132 -2.08 14.97 0.86
C ALA A 132 -0.88 14.03 1.11
N ARG A 133 0.34 14.55 0.91
CA ARG A 133 1.56 13.82 1.26
C ARG A 133 1.77 13.88 2.77
N ASP A 134 1.78 12.71 3.42
CA ASP A 134 2.11 12.59 4.85
C ASP A 134 3.63 12.49 5.02
N ALA A 135 4.27 11.52 4.35
CA ALA A 135 5.71 11.31 4.45
C ALA A 135 6.32 10.68 3.19
N VAL A 136 7.64 10.76 3.07
CA VAL A 136 8.44 9.91 2.19
C VAL A 136 9.56 9.31 3.02
N MET A 137 9.62 7.99 3.09
CA MET A 137 10.69 7.30 3.80
C MET A 137 11.60 6.63 2.79
N GLN A 138 12.89 6.98 2.82
CA GLN A 138 13.89 6.25 2.07
C GLN A 138 14.16 4.93 2.79
N MET A 139 14.10 3.84 2.03
CA MET A 139 14.50 2.53 2.52
C MET A 139 16.01 2.43 2.33
N VAL A 140 16.76 2.88 3.33
CA VAL A 140 18.21 2.75 3.39
C VAL A 140 18.59 1.40 3.99
N TRP A 141 19.55 0.74 3.36
CA TRP A 141 20.16 -0.46 3.91
C TRP A 141 20.97 -0.05 5.15
N SER A 142 20.48 -0.35 6.35
CA SER A 142 21.36 -0.36 7.52
C SER A 142 22.10 -1.69 7.48
N ALA A 143 23.39 -1.67 7.14
CA ALA A 143 24.26 -2.79 7.45
C ALA A 143 24.04 -3.12 8.92
N ARG A 144 23.45 -4.28 9.24
CA ARG A 144 23.61 -4.77 10.60
C ARG A 144 25.10 -4.97 10.75
N SER A 145 25.70 -4.24 11.69
CA SER A 145 27.02 -4.58 12.17
C SER A 145 26.89 -5.96 12.81
N ASP A 146 27.14 -7.00 12.02
CA ASP A 146 27.42 -8.32 12.54
C ASP A 146 28.73 -8.17 13.34
N SER A 147 28.56 -7.96 14.64
CA SER A 147 29.65 -8.09 15.60
C SER A 147 30.01 -9.57 15.63
N ALA A 148 31.24 -9.85 15.21
CA ALA A 148 31.92 -11.14 15.27
C ALA A 148 31.96 -11.73 16.70
#